data_AF-A0A3L7J9L2-F1
#
_entry.id   AF-A0A3L7J9L2-F1
#
_cell.length_a   1.000
_cell.length_b   1.000
_cell.length_c   1.000
_cell.angle_alpha   90.00
_cell.angle_beta   90.00
_cell.angle_gamma   90.00
#
_symmetry.space_group_name_H-M   'P 1'
#
loop_
_entity.id
_entity.type
_entity.pdbx_description
1 polymer ?
#
loop_
_entity_poly.entity_id
_entity_poly.type
_entity_poly.pdbx_seq_one_letter_code
_entity_poly.pdbx_strand_id
1 'polypeptide(L)'
;MSAERKKPQMRLRKKRGEAIRRIQDCTASTYRVSDRIRAKMSEHASVRGLSLNMLIIDLFDEFLEREEGKGIQQIDPEFARLIYELDDEAHRG
;
A
#
# COMPACT_ATOMS: atom_id res chain seq x y z
N MET A 1 -34.81 -53.26 -9.99
CA MET A 1 -34.92 -51.97 -9.29
C MET A 1 -33.50 -51.47 -9.02
N SER A 2 -32.97 -50.55 -9.83
CA SER A 2 -31.57 -50.13 -9.80
C SER A 2 -31.44 -48.73 -9.20
N ALA A 3 -30.69 -48.62 -8.11
CA ALA A 3 -30.44 -47.37 -7.40
C ALA A 3 -29.46 -46.47 -8.18
N GLU A 4 -29.90 -45.26 -8.50
CA GLU A 4 -29.06 -44.20 -9.08
C GLU A 4 -27.95 -43.78 -8.10
N ARG A 5 -26.69 -44.00 -8.49
CA ARG A 5 -25.52 -43.50 -7.76
C ARG A 5 -25.29 -42.02 -8.08
N LYS A 6 -25.67 -41.13 -7.14
CA LYS A 6 -25.26 -39.71 -7.16
C LYS A 6 -23.74 -39.60 -7.02
N LYS A 7 -23.07 -38.99 -8.00
CA LYS A 7 -21.64 -38.68 -7.94
C LYS A 7 -21.36 -37.67 -6.81
N PRO A 8 -20.26 -37.80 -6.05
CA PRO A 8 -19.90 -36.83 -5.03
C PRO A 8 -19.46 -35.51 -5.69
N GLN A 9 -20.12 -34.42 -5.29
CA GLN A 9 -19.79 -33.06 -5.71
C GLN A 9 -18.47 -32.66 -5.03
N MET A 10 -17.37 -32.70 -5.78
CA MET A 10 -16.08 -32.20 -5.31
C MET A 10 -16.16 -30.69 -5.04
N ARG A 11 -16.15 -30.31 -3.77
CA ARG A 11 -15.84 -28.94 -3.36
C ARG A 11 -14.36 -28.69 -3.62
N LEU A 12 -14.05 -28.02 -4.73
CA LEU A 12 -12.74 -27.44 -5.01
C LEU A 12 -12.41 -26.41 -3.91
N ARG A 13 -11.66 -26.85 -2.90
CA ARG A 13 -11.03 -25.99 -1.92
C ARG A 13 -9.99 -25.12 -2.64
N LYS A 14 -10.15 -23.79 -2.47
CA LYS A 14 -9.14 -22.72 -2.58
C LYS A 14 -7.91 -23.06 -3.43
N LYS A 15 -7.89 -22.58 -4.68
CA LYS A 15 -6.64 -22.01 -5.20
C LYS A 15 -6.62 -20.53 -4.81
N ARG A 16 -5.82 -20.23 -3.79
CA ARG A 16 -5.20 -18.91 -3.59
C ARG A 16 -4.36 -18.61 -4.83
N GLY A 17 -5.03 -18.17 -5.89
CA GLY A 17 -4.45 -17.90 -7.20
C GLY A 17 -5.26 -16.86 -7.96
N GLU A 18 -5.90 -15.96 -7.21
CA GLU A 18 -6.57 -14.77 -7.75
C GLU A 18 -5.90 -13.50 -7.21
N ALA A 19 -4.60 -13.59 -6.94
CA ALA A 19 -3.74 -12.45 -6.73
C ALA A 19 -3.13 -12.09 -8.09
N ILE A 20 -3.24 -10.81 -8.44
CA ILE A 20 -2.57 -10.16 -9.57
C ILE A 20 -3.20 -10.45 -10.95
N ARG A 21 -4.47 -10.05 -11.15
CA ARG A 21 -4.94 -9.74 -12.51
C ARG A 21 -4.61 -8.27 -12.81
N ARG A 22 -3.66 -8.09 -13.74
CA ARG A 22 -3.45 -6.93 -14.62
C ARG A 22 -3.31 -5.56 -13.95
N ILE A 23 -2.07 -5.16 -13.68
CA ILE A 23 -1.69 -3.74 -13.71
C ILE A 23 -1.57 -3.37 -15.19
N GLN A 24 -2.71 -3.15 -15.83
CA GLN A 24 -2.79 -2.62 -17.18
C GLN A 24 -4.01 -1.71 -17.19
N ASP A 25 -3.83 -0.61 -16.47
CA ASP A 25 -4.60 0.63 -16.43
C ASP A 25 -4.14 1.37 -15.16
N CYS A 26 -3.02 2.09 -15.25
CA CYS A 26 -2.63 3.05 -14.20
C CYS A 26 -3.58 4.25 -14.24
N THR A 27 -4.85 3.99 -13.95
CA THR A 27 -5.77 5.03 -13.49
C THR A 27 -5.42 5.25 -12.02
N ALA A 28 -5.03 6.47 -11.66
CA ALA A 28 -4.79 6.82 -10.27
C ALA A 28 -6.06 6.48 -9.46
N SER A 29 -6.03 5.37 -8.74
CA SER A 29 -7.15 4.96 -7.91
C SER A 29 -7.08 5.79 -6.63
N THR A 30 -8.02 6.72 -6.49
CA THR A 30 -8.12 7.52 -5.27
C THR A 30 -8.78 6.67 -4.19
N TYR A 31 -7.96 6.03 -3.36
CA TYR A 31 -8.44 5.34 -2.17
C TYR A 31 -8.88 6.37 -1.12
N ARG A 32 -10.17 6.36 -0.77
CA ARG A 32 -10.68 7.15 0.35
C ARG A 32 -10.32 6.48 1.66
N VAL A 33 -9.38 7.08 2.37
CA VAL A 33 -9.08 6.74 3.77
C VAL A 33 -10.17 7.32 4.67
N SER A 34 -10.65 6.55 5.65
CA SER A 34 -11.68 7.03 6.58
C SER A 34 -11.17 8.19 7.45
N ASP A 35 -12.06 9.09 7.85
CA ASP A 35 -11.70 10.25 8.67
C ASP A 35 -11.04 9.86 9.99
N ARG A 36 -11.46 8.72 10.56
CA ARG A 36 -10.87 8.18 11.79
C ARG A 36 -9.39 7.80 11.60
N ILE A 37 -9.05 7.19 10.47
CA ILE A 37 -7.66 6.84 10.16
C ILE A 37 -6.87 8.12 9.90
N ARG A 38 -7.42 9.06 9.11
CA ARG A 38 -6.77 10.34 8.84
C ARG A 38 -6.47 11.13 10.11
N ALA A 39 -7.43 11.19 11.04
CA ALA A 39 -7.24 11.84 12.34
C ALA A 39 -6.12 11.18 13.14
N LYS A 40 -6.06 9.84 13.15
CA LYS A 40 -4.98 9.10 13.84
C LYS A 40 -3.61 9.28 13.19
N MET A 41 -3.53 9.31 11.86
CA MET A 41 -2.28 9.62 11.18
C MET A 41 -1.82 11.06 11.45
N SER A 42 -2.76 12.01 11.51
CA SER A 42 -2.45 13.41 11.83
C SER A 42 -1.93 13.56 13.27
N GLU A 43 -2.55 12.88 14.23
CA GLU A 43 -2.07 12.83 15.62
C GLU A 43 -0.65 12.26 15.69
N HIS A 44 -0.40 11.15 14.98
CA HIS A 44 0.91 10.49 14.96
C HIS A 44 1.99 11.36 14.29
N ALA A 45 1.65 12.06 13.22
CA ALA A 45 2.54 12.99 12.54
C ALA A 45 2.94 14.13 13.49
N SER A 46 1.96 14.74 14.18
CA SER A 46 2.21 15.78 15.19
C SER A 46 3.11 15.32 16.32
N VAL A 47 2.92 14.10 16.84
CA VAL A 47 3.79 13.54 17.91
C VAL A 47 5.24 13.38 17.43
N ARG A 48 5.45 13.05 16.16
CA ARG A 48 6.78 12.94 15.55
C ARG A 48 7.35 14.27 15.06
N GLY A 49 6.59 15.36 15.12
CA GLY A 49 7.00 16.66 14.57
C GLY A 49 7.08 16.66 13.04
N LEU A 50 6.32 15.78 12.37
CA LEU A 50 6.31 15.64 10.92
C LEU A 50 5.03 16.20 10.32
N SER A 51 5.08 16.59 9.05
CA SER A 51 3.88 16.77 8.25
C SER A 51 3.21 15.41 7.99
N LEU A 52 1.90 15.41 7.72
CA LEU A 52 1.18 14.16 7.40
C LEU A 52 1.78 13.46 6.17
N ASN A 53 2.23 14.22 5.17
CA ASN A 53 2.83 13.67 3.96
C ASN A 53 4.18 13.01 4.27
N MET A 54 5.03 13.65 5.07
CA MET A 54 6.32 13.07 5.48
C MET A 54 6.11 11.80 6.28
N LEU A 55 5.13 11.77 7.20
CA LEU A 55 4.80 10.53 7.89
C LEU A 55 4.38 9.41 6.92
N ILE A 56 3.56 9.72 5.91
CA ILE A 56 3.13 8.71 4.92
C ILE A 56 4.33 8.15 4.16
N ILE A 57 5.26 9.02 3.78
CA ILE A 57 6.48 8.65 3.07
C ILE A 57 7.38 7.77 3.95
N ASP A 58 7.65 8.18 5.19
CA ASP A 58 8.44 7.40 6.14
C ASP A 58 7.85 6.00 6.34
N LEU A 59 6.53 5.91 6.55
CA LEU A 59 5.84 4.62 6.72
C LEU A 59 5.90 3.77 5.46
N PHE A 60 5.90 4.39 4.28
CA PHE A 60 6.03 3.69 3.02
C PHE A 60 7.46 3.18 2.80
N ASP A 61 8.47 3.97 3.14
CA ASP A 61 9.88 3.60 3.09
C ASP A 61 10.17 2.44 4.06
N GLU A 62 9.76 2.56 5.33
CA GLU A 62 9.85 1.49 6.33
C GLU A 62 9.18 0.19 5.86
N PHE A 63 8.03 0.30 5.19
CA PHE A 63 7.33 -0.85 4.63
C PHE A 63 8.13 -1.52 3.51
N LEU A 64 8.67 -0.73 2.57
CA LEU A 64 9.48 -1.25 1.46
C LEU A 64 10.77 -1.89 1.96
N GLU A 65 11.45 -1.26 2.92
CA GLU A 65 12.65 -1.84 3.53
C GLU A 65 12.34 -3.19 4.19
N ARG A 66 11.19 -3.30 4.86
CA ARG A 66 10.80 -4.54 5.52
C ARG A 66 10.41 -5.65 4.55
N GLU A 67 9.66 -5.33 3.50
CA GLU A 67 9.12 -6.34 2.58
C GLU A 67 10.07 -6.67 1.44
N GLU A 68 10.84 -5.70 0.95
CA GLU A 68 11.72 -5.85 -0.22
C GLU A 68 13.22 -5.74 0.12
N GLY A 69 13.58 -5.39 1.36
CA GLY A 69 14.96 -5.16 1.76
C GLY A 69 15.56 -3.89 1.17
N LYS A 70 14.72 -3.03 0.59
CA LYS A 70 15.12 -1.80 -0.10
C LYS A 70 14.15 -0.66 0.19
N GLY A 71 14.68 0.53 0.44
CA GLY A 71 13.89 1.75 0.56
C GLY A 71 13.55 2.40 -0.78
N ILE A 72 12.73 3.45 -0.75
CA ILE A 72 12.28 4.26 -1.87
C ILE A 72 13.48 4.73 -2.69
N GLN A 73 14.55 5.23 -2.05
CA GLN A 73 15.74 5.73 -2.76
C GLN A 73 16.40 4.68 -3.66
N GLN A 74 16.29 3.40 -3.31
CA GLN A 74 16.92 2.29 -4.04
C GLN A 74 15.99 1.69 -5.09
N ILE A 75 14.67 1.81 -4.89
CA ILE A 75 13.65 1.32 -5.81
C ILE A 75 13.38 2.37 -6.90
N ASP A 76 13.20 3.64 -6.50
CA ASP A 76 12.91 4.78 -7.37
C ASP A 76 13.65 6.04 -6.88
N PRO A 77 14.91 6.23 -7.31
CA PRO A 77 15.72 7.38 -6.90
C PRO A 77 15.15 8.73 -7.36
N GLU A 78 14.44 8.78 -8.49
CA GLU A 78 13.86 10.02 -9.01
C GLU A 78 12.67 10.46 -8.15
N PHE A 79 11.80 9.52 -7.79
CA PHE A 79 10.70 9.76 -6.87
C PHE A 79 11.21 10.16 -5.47
N ALA A 80 12.24 9.48 -4.97
CA ALA A 80 12.89 9.86 -3.71
C ALA A 80 13.43 11.29 -3.76
N ARG A 81 14.10 11.69 -4.86
CA ARG A 81 14.61 13.06 -5.02
C ARG A 81 13.48 14.08 -4.98
N LEU A 82 12.38 13.84 -5.69
CA LEU A 82 11.22 14.71 -5.71
C LEU A 82 10.63 14.90 -4.30
N ILE A 83 10.53 13.82 -3.52
CA ILE A 83 10.08 13.87 -2.13
C ILE A 83 10.96 14.81 -1.29
N TYR A 84 12.28 14.63 -1.36
CA TYR A 84 13.21 15.43 -0.57
C TYR A 84 13.25 16.89 -1.00
N GLU A 85 13.12 17.17 -2.31
CA GLU A 85 13.00 18.55 -2.83
C GLU A 85 11.75 19.24 -2.28
N LEU A 86 10.60 18.56 -2.30
CA LEU A 86 9.34 19.10 -1.77
C LEU A 86 9.37 19.31 -0.26
N ASP A 87 10.05 18.43 0.48
CA ASP A 87 10.24 18.60 1.92
C ASP A 87 11.14 19.81 2.23
N ASP A 88 12.24 19.95 1.51
CA ASP A 88 13.15 21.10 1.62
C ASP A 88 12.43 22.42 1.30
N GLU A 89 11.59 22.46 0.27
CA GLU A 89 10.75 23.62 -0.06
C GLU A 89 9.76 23.96 1.07
N ALA A 90 9.09 22.95 1.63
CA ALA A 90 8.13 23.14 2.72
C ALA A 90 8.79 23.70 4.01
N HIS A 91 10.08 23.45 4.23
CA HIS A 91 10.83 23.94 5.39
C HIS A 91 11.54 25.28 5.17
N ARG A 92 11.65 25.78 3.93
CA ARG A 92 12.33 27.05 3.60
C ARG A 92 11.43 28.29 3.57
N GLY A 93 10.10 28.13 3.54
CA GLY A 93 9.13 29.21 3.72
C GLY A 93 8.58 29.83 2.44
#